data_AF-A0AAV8ZWF8-F1
#
_entry.id   AF-A0AAV8ZWF8-F1
#
_cell.length_a   1.000
_cell.length_b   1.000
_cell.length_c   1.000
_cell.angle_alpha   90.00
_cell.angle_beta   90.00
_cell.angle_gamma   90.00
#
_symmetry.space_group_name_H-M   'P 1'
#
loop_
_entity.id
_entity.type
_entity.pdbx_description
1 polymer ?
#
loop_
_entity_poly.entity_id
_entity_poly.type
_entity_poly.pdbx_seq_one_letter_code
_entity_poly.pdbx_strand_id
1 'polypeptide(L)'
;MASRGRSGGSNSVIGVPQQLVNEVEETFKRILKETEKVRDEHATDMSVHQAISIVLDRHPDLRQVGLAHEVLQWYICRMEAWFAADANMISLKNRDQASSLSEHVLSGGHGLMVQGYHPLIKALSKVRVKKISQLYDKVVVSVDDGTYFIADAAIVTVPLGVLKANLIEFEPSSVQFPIWKLAMKIRLPFSSIKYSGLMWNY
;
A
#
# COMPACT_ATOMS: atom_id res chain seq x y z
N MET A 1 24.58 -61.64 -10.17
CA MET A 1 25.13 -60.27 -10.22
C MET A 1 24.57 -59.59 -11.47
N ALA A 2 23.59 -58.71 -11.31
CA ALA A 2 23.12 -57.80 -12.35
C ALA A 2 22.81 -56.48 -11.66
N SER A 3 23.73 -55.53 -11.77
CA SER A 3 23.68 -54.22 -11.16
C SER A 3 22.63 -53.35 -11.85
N ARG A 4 21.56 -53.02 -11.14
CA ARG A 4 20.63 -51.95 -11.52
C ARG A 4 21.35 -50.61 -11.39
N GLY A 5 21.59 -49.93 -12.51
CA GLY A 5 21.96 -48.52 -12.54
C GLY A 5 20.79 -47.67 -12.06
N ARG A 6 20.91 -47.04 -10.90
CA ARG A 6 20.10 -45.88 -10.54
C ARG A 6 20.77 -44.65 -11.14
N SER A 7 20.22 -44.14 -12.24
CA SER A 7 20.52 -42.78 -12.70
C SER A 7 19.99 -41.81 -11.65
N GLY A 8 20.91 -41.19 -10.91
CA GLY A 8 20.60 -40.07 -10.03
C GLY A 8 20.20 -38.88 -10.89
N GLY A 9 18.89 -38.69 -11.08
CA GLY A 9 18.35 -37.42 -11.52
C GLY A 9 18.56 -36.41 -10.41
N SER A 10 19.56 -35.55 -10.56
CA SER A 10 19.74 -34.37 -9.72
C SER A 10 18.57 -33.42 -10.02
N ASN A 11 17.52 -33.48 -9.20
CA ASN A 11 16.58 -32.37 -9.08
C ASN A 11 17.33 -31.21 -8.42
N SER A 12 18.14 -30.49 -9.21
CA SER A 12 18.60 -29.16 -8.83
C SER A 12 17.37 -28.27 -8.85
N VAL A 13 16.89 -27.87 -7.67
CA VAL A 13 15.97 -26.75 -7.54
C VAL A 13 16.62 -25.57 -8.25
N ILE A 14 16.08 -25.16 -9.39
CA ILE A 14 16.60 -24.04 -10.18
C ILE A 14 16.21 -22.77 -9.42
N GLY A 15 17.04 -22.38 -8.45
CA GLY A 15 16.93 -21.09 -7.80
C GLY A 15 17.28 -19.98 -8.79
N VAL A 16 16.64 -18.81 -8.66
CA VAL A 16 17.01 -17.62 -9.43
C VAL A 16 18.43 -17.21 -9.01
N PRO A 17 19.39 -17.05 -9.94
CA PRO A 17 20.76 -16.67 -9.59
C PRO A 17 20.82 -15.30 -8.90
N GLN A 18 21.52 -15.21 -7.76
CA GLN A 18 21.62 -13.94 -7.01
C GLN A 18 22.22 -12.80 -7.83
N GLN A 19 23.18 -13.11 -8.70
CA GLN A 19 23.79 -12.12 -9.60
C GLN A 19 22.74 -11.48 -10.52
N LEU A 20 21.85 -12.30 -11.11
CA LEU A 20 20.76 -11.82 -11.94
C LEU A 20 19.82 -10.89 -11.17
N VAL A 21 19.48 -11.27 -9.93
CA VAL A 21 18.63 -10.45 -9.05
C VAL A 21 19.26 -9.07 -8.82
N ASN A 22 20.54 -9.02 -8.51
CA ASN A 22 21.26 -7.75 -8.28
C ASN A 22 21.33 -6.88 -9.55
N GLU A 23 21.59 -7.49 -10.72
CA GLU A 23 21.65 -6.77 -12.00
C GLU A 23 20.30 -6.19 -12.41
N VAL A 24 19.22 -6.94 -12.18
CA VAL A 24 17.85 -6.48 -12.42
C VAL A 24 17.46 -5.39 -11.42
N GLU A 25 17.90 -5.48 -10.16
CA GLU A 25 17.67 -4.42 -9.16
C GLU A 25 18.26 -3.08 -9.61
N GLU A 26 19.51 -3.08 -10.07
CA GLU A 26 20.16 -1.88 -10.58
C GLU A 26 19.46 -1.34 -11.82
N THR A 27 18.97 -2.24 -12.69
CA THR A 27 18.15 -1.84 -13.85
C THR A 27 16.83 -1.21 -13.41
N PHE A 28 16.15 -1.78 -12.41
CA PHE A 28 14.92 -1.23 -11.86
C PHE A 28 15.15 0.16 -11.24
N LYS A 29 16.23 0.35 -10.48
CA LYS A 29 16.62 1.67 -9.95
C LYS A 29 16.87 2.69 -11.06
N ARG A 30 17.55 2.30 -12.15
CA ARG A 30 17.73 3.16 -13.32
C ARG A 30 16.40 3.54 -13.97
N ILE A 31 15.49 2.57 -14.17
CA ILE A 31 14.15 2.85 -14.70
C ILE A 31 13.44 3.89 -13.83
N LEU A 32 13.41 3.70 -12.51
CA LEU A 32 12.77 4.65 -11.59
C LEU A 32 13.39 6.04 -11.68
N LYS A 33 14.72 6.15 -11.77
CA LYS A 33 15.41 7.43 -11.94
C LYS A 33 15.03 8.12 -13.26
N GLU A 34 14.89 7.39 -14.35
CA GLU A 34 14.42 7.97 -15.62
C GLU A 34 12.95 8.39 -15.55
N THR A 35 12.11 7.72 -14.75
CA THR A 35 10.72 8.17 -14.53
C THR A 35 10.64 9.52 -13.82
N GLU A 36 11.63 9.91 -13.02
CA GLU A 36 11.71 11.25 -12.43
C GLU A 36 11.88 12.32 -13.51
N LYS A 37 12.66 12.05 -14.57
CA LYS A 37 12.79 12.98 -15.70
C LYS A 37 11.47 13.11 -16.46
N VAL A 38 10.81 11.99 -16.72
CA VAL A 38 9.46 11.98 -17.34
C VAL A 38 8.47 12.77 -16.49
N ARG A 39 8.55 12.69 -15.16
CA ARG A 39 7.71 13.50 -14.26
C ARG A 39 7.95 15.00 -14.48
N ASP A 40 9.20 15.41 -14.55
CA ASP A 40 9.60 16.82 -14.65
C ASP A 40 9.26 17.43 -16.02
N GLU A 41 9.26 16.62 -17.07
CA GLU A 41 8.87 17.01 -18.44
C GLU A 41 7.36 17.25 -18.60
N HIS A 42 6.52 16.65 -17.75
CA HIS A 42 5.06 16.66 -17.93
C HIS A 42 4.34 17.55 -16.90
N ALA A 43 3.56 18.52 -17.38
CA ALA A 43 2.77 19.42 -16.51
C ALA A 43 1.58 18.72 -15.83
N THR A 44 0.97 17.74 -16.48
CA THR A 44 -0.11 16.91 -15.92
C THR A 44 0.45 15.64 -15.28
N ASP A 45 -0.22 15.17 -14.22
CA ASP A 45 0.14 13.91 -13.56
C ASP A 45 -0.14 12.70 -14.47
N MET A 46 0.58 11.61 -14.22
CA MET A 46 0.39 10.32 -14.89
C MET A 46 0.68 9.18 -13.91
N SER A 47 0.31 7.96 -14.26
CA SER A 47 0.63 6.80 -13.43
C SER A 47 2.10 6.38 -13.53
N VAL A 48 2.63 5.73 -12.50
CA VAL A 48 3.96 5.12 -12.53
C VAL A 48 4.07 4.10 -13.65
N HIS A 49 3.02 3.32 -13.92
CA HIS A 49 2.98 2.39 -15.05
C HIS A 49 3.19 3.10 -16.40
N GLN A 50 2.46 4.20 -16.64
CA GLN A 50 2.63 4.98 -17.87
C GLN A 50 4.05 5.55 -17.99
N ALA A 51 4.62 6.03 -16.89
CA ALA A 51 5.98 6.55 -16.86
C ALA A 51 7.01 5.46 -17.20
N ILE A 52 6.88 4.27 -16.62
CA ILE A 52 7.75 3.11 -16.91
C ILE A 52 7.65 2.76 -18.40
N SER A 53 6.44 2.72 -18.98
CA SER A 53 6.26 2.44 -20.40
C SER A 53 6.98 3.48 -21.27
N ILE A 54 6.85 4.77 -20.98
CA ILE A 54 7.57 5.84 -21.68
C ILE A 54 9.09 5.64 -21.59
N VAL A 55 9.62 5.31 -20.40
CA VAL A 55 11.04 5.06 -20.20
C VAL A 55 11.52 3.85 -21.01
N LEU A 56 10.78 2.74 -21.02
CA LEU A 56 11.15 1.53 -21.77
C LEU A 56 11.02 1.69 -23.28
N ASP A 57 10.21 2.64 -23.75
CA ASP A 57 10.16 3.04 -25.17
C ASP A 57 11.35 3.92 -25.55
N ARG A 58 11.78 4.83 -24.67
CA ARG A 58 12.97 5.70 -24.86
C ARG A 58 14.30 4.96 -24.70
N HIS A 59 14.32 3.95 -23.82
CA HIS A 59 15.50 3.16 -23.46
C HIS A 59 15.24 1.66 -23.66
N PRO A 60 15.23 1.17 -24.91
CA PRO A 60 15.02 -0.26 -25.20
C PRO A 60 16.06 -1.17 -24.54
N ASP A 61 17.25 -0.65 -24.23
CA ASP A 61 18.33 -1.34 -23.51
C ASP A 61 17.97 -1.71 -22.06
N LEU A 62 17.03 -1.00 -21.44
CA LEU A 62 16.54 -1.32 -20.10
C LEU A 62 15.52 -2.46 -20.09
N ARG A 63 15.02 -2.88 -21.26
CA ARG A 63 14.03 -3.96 -21.36
C ARG A 63 14.66 -5.29 -20.98
N GLN A 64 14.00 -5.99 -20.07
CA GLN A 64 14.39 -7.32 -19.63
C GLN A 64 13.59 -8.38 -20.39
N VAL A 65 14.23 -9.53 -20.65
CA VAL A 65 13.64 -10.69 -21.35
C VAL A 65 13.84 -11.97 -20.54
N GLY A 66 12.99 -12.97 -20.77
CA GLY A 66 13.08 -14.27 -20.09
C GLY A 66 13.03 -14.12 -18.56
N LEU A 67 13.89 -14.85 -17.84
CA LEU A 67 13.93 -14.82 -16.38
C LEU A 67 14.20 -13.42 -15.81
N ALA A 68 15.02 -12.61 -16.48
CA ALA A 68 15.29 -11.23 -16.05
C ALA A 68 14.01 -10.37 -16.05
N HIS A 69 13.09 -10.63 -16.99
CA HIS A 69 11.79 -9.97 -17.06
C HIS A 69 10.92 -10.34 -15.86
N GLU A 70 10.86 -11.63 -15.49
CA GLU A 70 10.09 -12.08 -14.33
C GLU A 70 10.61 -11.48 -13.02
N VAL A 71 11.93 -11.37 -12.87
CA VAL A 71 12.56 -10.69 -11.72
C VAL A 71 12.22 -9.19 -11.73
N LEU A 72 12.21 -8.53 -12.89
CA LEU A 72 11.81 -7.12 -12.99
C LEU A 72 10.33 -6.94 -12.60
N GLN A 73 9.44 -7.81 -13.07
CA GLN A 73 8.03 -7.81 -12.67
C GLN A 73 7.89 -8.01 -11.16
N TRP A 74 8.69 -8.87 -10.54
CA TRP A 74 8.71 -9.02 -9.08
C TRP A 74 9.08 -7.71 -8.35
N TYR A 75 10.06 -6.94 -8.86
CA TYR A 75 10.38 -5.62 -8.30
C TYR A 75 9.24 -4.61 -8.47
N ILE A 76 8.53 -4.63 -9.60
CA ILE A 76 7.33 -3.82 -9.82
C ILE A 76 6.23 -4.21 -8.83
N CYS A 77 5.94 -5.51 -8.68
CA CYS A 77 4.96 -6.01 -7.71
C CYS A 77 5.34 -5.68 -6.26
N ARG A 78 6.64 -5.72 -5.91
CA ARG A 78 7.14 -5.30 -4.59
C ARG A 78 6.87 -3.81 -4.34
N MET A 79 7.01 -2.97 -5.36
CA MET A 79 6.63 -1.56 -5.30
C MET A 79 5.10 -1.40 -5.16
N GLU A 80 4.30 -2.12 -5.93
CA GLU A 80 2.83 -2.12 -5.80
C GLU A 80 2.40 -2.53 -4.38
N ALA A 81 3.05 -3.52 -3.80
CA ALA A 81 2.84 -3.94 -2.41
C ALA A 81 3.23 -2.83 -1.41
N TRP A 82 4.25 -2.03 -1.68
CA TRP A 82 4.59 -0.89 -0.82
C TRP A 82 3.48 0.16 -0.79
N PHE A 83 2.85 0.43 -1.94
CA PHE A 83 1.75 1.39 -2.06
C PHE A 83 0.36 0.76 -1.83
N ALA A 84 0.29 -0.57 -1.67
CA ALA A 84 -0.94 -1.37 -1.65
C ALA A 84 -1.86 -1.13 -2.88
N ALA A 85 -1.28 -0.73 -4.01
CA ALA A 85 -1.99 -0.32 -5.21
C ALA A 85 -1.20 -0.69 -6.48
N ASP A 86 -1.92 -1.01 -7.55
CA ASP A 86 -1.35 -1.32 -8.86
C ASP A 86 -0.58 -0.10 -9.42
N ALA A 87 0.46 -0.35 -10.21
CA ALA A 87 1.34 0.71 -10.72
C ALA A 87 0.61 1.74 -11.61
N ASN A 88 -0.55 1.37 -12.18
CA ASN A 88 -1.41 2.27 -12.96
C ASN A 88 -2.28 3.20 -12.08
N MET A 89 -2.41 2.92 -10.78
CA MET A 89 -3.13 3.74 -9.81
C MET A 89 -2.20 4.64 -8.99
N ILE A 90 -0.89 4.35 -8.99
CA ILE A 90 0.11 5.16 -8.30
C ILE A 90 0.44 6.40 -9.13
N SER A 91 0.20 7.58 -8.57
CA SER A 91 0.58 8.88 -9.15
C SER A 91 2.10 9.03 -9.21
N LEU A 92 2.64 9.40 -10.37
CA LEU A 92 4.07 9.68 -10.55
C LEU A 92 4.49 10.97 -9.84
N LYS A 93 3.66 12.02 -9.86
CA LYS A 93 4.00 13.30 -9.23
C LYS A 93 3.98 13.26 -7.71
N ASN A 94 3.01 12.56 -7.14
CA ASN A 94 2.78 12.58 -5.69
C ASN A 94 3.37 11.36 -4.97
N ARG A 95 4.04 10.45 -5.69
CA ARG A 95 4.75 9.30 -5.11
C ARG A 95 5.73 9.73 -4.01
N ASP A 96 6.46 10.81 -4.26
CA ASP A 96 7.48 11.34 -3.35
C ASP A 96 6.90 12.31 -2.31
N GLN A 97 5.61 12.69 -2.39
CA GLN A 97 5.03 13.53 -1.33
C GLN A 97 4.92 12.77 -0.01
N ALA A 98 4.75 11.43 -0.05
CA ALA A 98 4.83 10.59 1.14
C ALA A 98 6.26 10.51 1.71
N SER A 99 7.29 10.52 0.86
CA SER A 99 8.69 10.56 1.32
C SER A 99 9.13 11.97 1.75
N SER A 100 8.55 13.02 1.17
CA SER A 100 8.94 14.42 1.40
C SER A 100 8.17 15.10 2.53
N LEU A 101 6.99 14.60 2.91
CA LEU A 101 6.19 15.16 4.01
C LEU A 101 6.12 14.29 5.27
N SER A 102 6.60 13.04 5.26
CA SER A 102 6.33 12.15 6.40
C SER A 102 7.17 10.88 6.52
N GLU A 103 8.48 10.91 6.29
CA GLU A 103 9.34 9.89 6.90
C GLU A 103 10.55 10.53 7.56
N HIS A 104 10.37 10.98 8.81
CA HIS A 104 11.44 10.73 9.77
C HIS A 104 11.54 9.21 9.87
N VAL A 105 12.32 8.60 8.96
CA VAL A 105 12.60 7.17 8.98
C VAL A 105 13.08 6.88 10.39
N LEU A 106 12.27 6.14 11.15
CA LEU A 106 12.61 5.84 12.53
C LEU A 106 13.94 5.09 12.50
N SER A 107 14.97 5.65 13.13
CA SER A 107 16.27 4.99 13.21
C SER A 107 16.11 3.70 14.02
N GLY A 108 16.53 2.56 13.46
CA GLY A 108 16.42 1.25 14.10
C GLY A 108 16.21 0.12 13.10
N GLY A 109 16.06 -1.10 13.61
CA GLY A 109 15.69 -2.27 12.81
C GLY A 109 14.18 -2.45 12.69
N HIS A 110 13.74 -3.24 11.71
CA HIS A 110 12.34 -3.64 11.57
C HIS A 110 12.04 -4.84 12.47
N GLY A 111 11.01 -4.71 13.33
CA GLY A 111 10.58 -5.76 14.25
C GLY A 111 9.22 -6.35 13.87
N LEU A 112 9.07 -7.67 14.03
CA LEU A 112 7.78 -8.36 13.91
C LEU A 112 7.12 -8.46 15.27
N MET A 113 5.88 -7.97 15.39
CA MET A 113 5.06 -8.15 16.58
C MET A 113 4.54 -9.59 16.66
N VAL A 114 5.26 -10.46 17.38
CA VAL A 114 4.97 -11.92 17.45
C VAL A 114 3.55 -12.22 17.96
N GLN A 115 3.01 -11.41 18.87
CA GLN A 115 1.63 -11.54 19.37
C GLN A 115 0.60 -10.74 18.54
N GLY A 116 1.03 -10.15 17.42
CA GLY A 116 0.25 -9.21 16.64
C GLY A 116 -0.07 -7.91 17.40
N TYR A 117 -0.81 -7.02 16.74
CA TYR A 117 -1.28 -5.77 17.33
C TYR A 117 -2.55 -5.93 18.18
N HIS A 118 -3.18 -7.10 18.16
CA HIS A 118 -4.47 -7.30 18.84
C HIS A 118 -4.45 -6.95 20.33
N PRO A 119 -3.43 -7.32 21.13
CA PRO A 119 -3.38 -6.93 22.54
C PRO A 119 -3.36 -5.41 22.76
N LEU A 120 -2.63 -4.68 21.90
CA LEU A 120 -2.55 -3.22 21.95
C LEU A 120 -3.90 -2.59 21.61
N ILE A 121 -4.53 -3.03 20.52
CA ILE A 121 -5.85 -2.52 20.13
C ILE A 121 -6.87 -2.80 21.23
N LYS A 122 -6.88 -4.01 21.79
CA LYS A 122 -7.79 -4.38 22.88
C LYS A 122 -7.58 -3.54 24.14
N ALA A 123 -6.34 -3.18 24.48
CA ALA A 123 -6.05 -2.32 25.61
C ALA A 123 -6.51 -0.86 25.38
N LEU A 124 -6.51 -0.39 24.13
CA LEU A 124 -6.84 0.99 23.76
C LEU A 124 -8.32 1.19 23.39
N SER A 125 -8.99 0.19 22.82
CA SER A 125 -10.35 0.32 22.31
C SER A 125 -11.40 -0.09 23.33
N LYS A 126 -12.45 0.73 23.51
CA LYS A 126 -13.58 0.43 24.40
C LYS A 126 -14.92 0.19 23.67
N VAL A 127 -15.21 0.92 22.59
CA VAL A 127 -16.55 0.93 21.96
C VAL A 127 -16.48 1.19 20.46
N ARG A 128 -17.50 0.76 19.71
CA ARG A 128 -17.68 1.03 18.27
C ARG A 128 -18.74 2.11 18.04
N VAL A 129 -18.38 3.15 17.30
CA VAL A 129 -19.24 4.31 16.99
C VAL A 129 -20.10 4.06 15.76
N LYS A 130 -21.37 4.45 15.83
CA LYS A 130 -22.36 4.36 14.75
C LYS A 130 -22.72 5.73 14.17
N LYS A 131 -22.86 6.73 15.03
CA LYS A 131 -23.36 8.06 14.64
C LYS A 131 -22.68 9.16 15.45
N ILE A 132 -22.44 10.29 14.80
CA ILE A 132 -21.89 11.50 15.40
C ILE A 132 -22.79 12.67 15.00
N SER A 133 -23.46 13.27 15.97
CA SER A 133 -24.37 14.41 15.75
C SER A 133 -23.82 15.65 16.44
N GLN A 134 -23.70 16.76 15.71
CA GLN A 134 -23.39 18.06 16.27
C GLN A 134 -24.69 18.78 16.63
N LEU A 135 -24.91 19.01 17.92
CA LEU A 135 -26.07 19.72 18.45
C LEU A 135 -25.61 21.01 19.12
N TYR A 136 -25.84 22.14 18.45
CA TYR A 136 -25.41 23.48 18.90
C TYR A 136 -23.91 23.54 19.27
N ASP A 137 -23.61 23.62 20.56
CA ASP A 137 -22.28 23.75 21.17
C ASP A 137 -21.68 22.40 21.58
N LYS A 138 -22.37 21.29 21.35
CA LYS A 138 -21.95 19.95 21.77
C LYS A 138 -21.97 18.94 20.65
N VAL A 139 -21.19 17.88 20.83
CA VAL A 139 -21.16 16.69 19.98
C VAL A 139 -21.71 15.51 20.77
N VAL A 140 -22.65 14.81 20.14
CA VAL A 140 -23.26 13.57 20.64
C VAL A 140 -22.73 12.42 19.81
N VAL A 141 -22.09 11.45 20.44
CA VAL A 141 -21.55 10.25 19.80
C VAL A 141 -22.38 9.05 20.25
N SER A 142 -23.08 8.41 19.30
CA SER A 142 -23.86 7.20 19.55
C SER A 142 -23.07 5.97 19.13
N VAL A 143 -23.05 4.97 20.00
CA VAL A 143 -22.34 3.70 19.78
C VAL A 143 -23.33 2.54 19.56
N ASP A 144 -22.83 1.41 19.07
CA ASP A 144 -23.65 0.27 18.63
C ASP A 144 -24.47 -0.38 19.75
N ASP A 145 -24.04 -0.26 21.02
CA ASP A 145 -24.75 -0.82 22.18
C ASP A 145 -25.94 0.05 22.66
N GLY A 146 -26.22 1.15 21.96
CA GLY A 146 -27.29 2.10 22.29
C GLY A 146 -26.88 3.17 23.30
N THR A 147 -25.67 3.13 23.85
CA THR A 147 -25.15 4.20 24.71
C THR A 147 -24.74 5.42 23.88
N TYR A 148 -24.64 6.58 24.55
CA TYR A 148 -24.22 7.82 23.92
C TYR A 148 -23.29 8.62 24.83
N PHE A 149 -22.39 9.37 24.20
CA PHE A 149 -21.44 10.27 24.86
C PHE A 149 -21.70 11.69 24.41
N ILE A 150 -21.63 12.65 25.32
CA ILE A 150 -21.78 14.09 25.02
C ILE A 150 -20.47 14.79 25.40
N ALA A 151 -19.92 15.59 24.47
CA ALA A 151 -18.68 16.33 24.67
C ALA A 151 -18.72 17.68 23.94
N ASP A 152 -17.79 18.58 24.25
CA ASP A 152 -17.65 19.87 23.55
C ASP A 152 -17.02 19.71 22.16
N ALA A 153 -16.27 18.62 21.94
CA ALA A 153 -15.63 18.30 20.66
C ALA A 153 -15.45 16.78 20.47
N ALA A 154 -15.33 16.36 19.21
CA ALA A 154 -14.98 14.98 18.84
C ALA A 154 -13.86 14.95 17.80
N ILE A 155 -12.90 14.04 17.99
CA ILE A 155 -11.81 13.80 17.04
C ILE A 155 -12.09 12.49 16.30
N VAL A 156 -12.20 12.57 14.97
CA VAL A 156 -12.52 11.43 14.11
C VAL A 156 -11.26 10.95 13.41
N THR A 157 -10.74 9.79 13.83
CA THR A 157 -9.50 9.18 13.29
C THR A 157 -9.76 7.86 12.55
N VAL A 158 -10.98 7.66 12.08
CA VAL A 158 -11.35 6.39 11.42
C VAL A 158 -10.63 6.22 10.07
N PRO A 159 -10.32 4.98 9.65
CA PRO A 159 -9.67 4.73 8.37
C PRO A 159 -10.44 5.34 7.20
N LEU A 160 -9.73 5.77 6.15
CA LEU A 160 -10.34 6.33 4.95
C LEU A 160 -11.38 5.40 4.33
N GLY A 161 -11.16 4.08 4.37
CA GLY A 161 -12.13 3.08 3.92
C GLY A 161 -13.47 3.13 4.68
N VAL A 162 -13.44 3.38 6.00
CA VAL A 162 -14.64 3.54 6.84
C VAL A 162 -15.40 4.80 6.45
N LEU A 163 -14.69 5.90 6.19
CA LEU A 163 -15.29 7.13 5.68
C LEU A 163 -15.93 6.88 4.32
N LYS A 164 -15.20 6.28 3.37
CA LYS A 164 -15.67 5.97 2.01
C LYS A 164 -16.91 5.08 1.98
N ALA A 165 -16.96 4.08 2.86
CA ALA A 165 -18.10 3.17 2.98
C ALA A 165 -19.31 3.77 3.72
N ASN A 166 -19.22 5.03 4.21
CA ASN A 166 -20.28 5.70 4.95
C ASN A 166 -20.81 4.89 6.15
N LEU A 167 -19.91 4.20 6.86
CA LEU A 167 -20.28 3.33 8.00
C LEU A 167 -20.60 4.10 9.29
N ILE A 168 -20.27 5.40 9.34
CA ILE A 168 -20.60 6.30 10.43
C ILE A 168 -21.49 7.41 9.88
N GLU A 169 -22.63 7.60 10.51
CA GLU A 169 -23.56 8.68 10.18
C GLU A 169 -23.11 9.99 10.83
N PHE A 170 -23.13 11.09 10.08
CA PHE A 170 -22.78 12.43 10.56
C PHE A 170 -23.97 13.37 10.43
N GLU A 171 -24.35 14.04 11.52
CA GLU A 171 -25.43 15.04 11.54
C GLU A 171 -24.95 16.43 12.01
N PRO A 172 -25.47 17.53 11.43
CA PRO A 172 -26.40 17.55 10.30
C PRO A 172 -25.72 17.12 9.00
N SER A 173 -26.49 16.57 8.05
CA SER A 173 -25.98 16.06 6.77
C SER A 173 -25.30 17.14 5.91
N SER A 174 -25.57 18.42 6.19
CA SER A 174 -24.91 19.60 5.59
C SER A 174 -23.49 19.86 6.13
N VAL A 175 -23.12 19.21 7.24
CA VAL A 175 -21.72 18.99 7.69
C VAL A 175 -21.19 17.69 7.07
N GLN A 176 -21.73 17.25 5.92
CA GLN A 176 -20.92 16.52 4.96
C GLN A 176 -19.82 17.48 4.55
N PHE A 177 -18.66 17.31 5.18
CA PHE A 177 -17.33 17.61 4.66
C PHE A 177 -17.36 18.74 3.60
N PRO A 178 -17.02 20.00 3.93
CA PRO A 178 -17.00 21.08 2.92
C PRO A 178 -16.37 20.59 1.62
N ILE A 179 -16.91 20.95 0.46
CA ILE A 179 -16.71 20.28 -0.85
C ILE A 179 -15.28 19.76 -1.09
N TRP A 180 -14.25 20.49 -0.67
CA TRP A 180 -12.86 20.07 -0.73
C TRP A 180 -12.52 18.77 0.05
N LYS A 181 -13.11 18.54 1.23
CA LYS A 181 -12.97 17.29 2.01
C LYS A 181 -13.68 16.10 1.33
N LEU A 182 -14.85 16.32 0.70
CA LEU A 182 -15.51 15.32 -0.14
C LEU A 182 -14.65 14.97 -1.37
N ALA A 183 -14.07 15.99 -2.02
CA ALA A 183 -13.17 15.80 -3.14
C ALA A 183 -11.93 15.00 -2.73
N MET A 184 -11.36 15.22 -1.54
CA MET A 184 -10.25 14.41 -1.02
C MET A 184 -10.65 12.96 -0.72
N LYS A 185 -11.85 12.76 -0.15
CA LYS A 185 -12.42 11.42 0.07
C LYS A 185 -12.57 10.65 -1.24
N ILE A 186 -12.95 11.30 -2.33
CA ILE A 186 -13.07 10.68 -3.67
C ILE A 186 -11.69 10.46 -4.29
N ARG A 187 -10.80 11.44 -4.18
CA ARG A 187 -9.53 11.51 -4.92
C ARG A 187 -8.42 10.64 -4.34
N LEU A 188 -8.40 10.40 -3.03
CA LEU A 188 -7.40 9.50 -2.43
C LEU A 188 -7.78 8.04 -2.72
N PRO A 189 -6.89 7.21 -3.30
CA PRO A 189 -7.19 5.79 -3.50
C PRO A 189 -7.35 5.08 -2.15
N PHE A 190 -8.23 4.06 -2.11
CA PHE A 190 -8.23 3.11 -1.01
C PHE A 190 -7.51 1.85 -1.50
N SER A 191 -6.35 1.61 -0.90
CA SER A 191 -5.45 0.53 -1.24
C SER A 191 -5.66 -0.67 -0.32
N SER A 192 -5.40 -1.89 -0.79
CA SER A 192 -5.64 -3.11 -0.01
C SER A 192 -4.62 -4.20 -0.33
N ILE A 193 -4.12 -4.88 0.69
CA ILE A 193 -3.29 -6.08 0.57
C ILE A 193 -3.99 -7.21 1.33
N LYS A 194 -4.08 -8.38 0.71
CA LYS A 194 -4.61 -9.60 1.34
C LYS A 194 -3.45 -10.49 1.76
N TYR A 195 -3.59 -11.08 2.94
CA TYR A 195 -2.61 -12.03 3.48
C TYR A 195 -3.22 -13.43 3.50
N SER A 196 -2.39 -14.45 3.29
CA SER A 196 -2.75 -15.86 3.47
C SER A 196 -1.85 -16.48 4.52
N GLY A 197 -2.44 -17.27 5.43
CA GLY A 197 -1.73 -18.04 6.44
C GLY A 197 -1.79 -19.51 6.08
N LEU A 198 -0.63 -20.16 5.99
CA LEU A 198 -0.52 -21.60 5.75
C LEU A 198 -0.01 -22.26 7.03
N MET A 199 -0.74 -23.26 7.53
CA MET A 199 -0.32 -24.09 8.66
C MET A 199 0.01 -25.49 8.17
N TRP A 200 1.18 -25.96 8.56
CA TRP A 200 1.64 -27.32 8.26
C TRP A 200 1.77 -28.04 9.59
N ASN A 201 1.18 -29.24 9.68
CA ASN A 201 1.45 -30.15 10.78
C ASN A 201 2.76 -30.87 10.47
N TYR A 202 3.72 -30.77 11.38
CA TYR A 202 4.95 -31.56 11.36
C TYR A 202 4.80 -32.79 12.25
#